data_AF-A0A7L2GXF4-F1
#
_entry.id   AF-A0A7L2GXF4-F1
#
_cell.length_a   1.000
_cell.length_b   1.000
_cell.length_c   1.000
_cell.angle_alpha   90.00
_cell.angle_beta   90.00
_cell.angle_gamma   90.00
#
_symmetry.space_group_name_H-M   'P 1'
#
loop_
_entity.id
_entity.type
_entity.pdbx_description
1 polymer ?
#
loop_
_entity_poly.entity_id
_entity_poly.type
_entity_poly.pdbx_seq_one_letter_code
_entity_poly.pdbx_strand_id
1 'polypeptide(L)'
;MWFIYALSWLSLLVQVAFVTLAIAAGLYYLAELIEEYTVVTRRIIKYMIWFSSAVLVGLYLFEHFPGFMVGVGLFTNLVYFGLLQTFPFIVLTSSNFILSCVLVIFNHYLAFQYFAEEYYLFSEVLAYFTFCLWLIPFAFFVSLSAGENVLPSTVQPGGE
;
A
#
# COMPACT_ATOMS: atom_id res chain seq x y z
N MET A 1 -3.40 -27.70 36.33
CA MET A 1 -4.02 -27.11 35.12
C MET A 1 -3.11 -27.11 33.90
N TRP A 2 -2.12 -28.02 33.82
CA TRP A 2 -1.09 -28.00 32.79
C TRP A 2 -1.58 -28.45 31.40
N PHE A 3 -2.56 -29.37 31.34
CA PHE A 3 -3.09 -29.90 30.08
C PHE A 3 -3.87 -28.86 29.27
N ILE A 4 -4.81 -28.13 29.88
CA ILE A 4 -5.56 -27.04 29.22
C ILE A 4 -4.61 -25.91 28.78
N TYR A 5 -3.59 -25.61 29.58
CA TYR A 5 -2.56 -24.64 29.21
C TYR A 5 -1.73 -25.09 28.00
N ALA A 6 -1.31 -26.37 27.94
CA ALA A 6 -0.63 -26.91 26.76
C ALA A 6 -1.55 -26.87 25.51
N LEU A 7 -2.83 -27.17 25.69
CA LEU A 7 -3.84 -27.14 24.64
C LEU A 7 -4.11 -25.70 24.14
N SER A 8 -4.02 -24.68 24.98
CA SER A 8 -4.16 -23.28 24.56
C SER A 8 -3.00 -22.82 23.68
N TRP A 9 -1.76 -23.23 23.98
CA TRP A 9 -0.61 -22.96 23.12
C TRP A 9 -0.72 -23.64 21.76
N LEU A 10 -1.16 -24.91 21.74
CA LEU A 10 -1.40 -25.62 20.49
C LEU A 10 -2.51 -24.95 19.66
N SER A 11 -3.61 -24.55 20.31
CA SER A 11 -4.71 -23.84 19.65
C SER A 11 -4.26 -22.51 19.06
N LEU A 12 -3.46 -21.73 19.80
CA LEU A 12 -2.90 -20.47 19.31
C LEU A 12 -2.03 -20.70 18.07
N LEU A 13 -1.14 -21.70 18.08
CA LEU A 13 -0.31 -22.05 16.93
C LEU A 13 -1.15 -22.37 15.70
N VAL A 14 -2.19 -23.20 15.88
CA VAL A 14 -3.11 -23.58 14.80
C VAL A 14 -3.86 -22.36 14.27
N GLN A 15 -4.36 -21.47 15.14
CA GLN A 15 -5.06 -20.25 14.73
C GLN A 15 -4.15 -19.31 13.95
N VAL A 16 -2.91 -19.09 14.41
CA VAL A 16 -1.92 -18.26 13.70
C VAL A 16 -1.62 -18.84 12.32
N ALA A 17 -1.47 -20.17 12.21
CA ALA A 17 -1.28 -20.83 10.92
C ALA A 17 -2.48 -20.61 9.98
N PHE A 18 -3.71 -20.81 10.45
CA PHE A 18 -4.91 -20.57 9.63
C PHE A 18 -5.07 -19.13 9.18
N VAL A 19 -4.84 -18.16 10.08
CA VAL A 19 -4.90 -16.72 9.73
C VAL A 19 -3.85 -16.38 8.69
N THR A 20 -2.63 -16.90 8.84
CA THR A 20 -1.54 -16.66 7.89
C THR A 20 -1.85 -17.24 6.51
N LEU A 21 -2.36 -18.48 6.46
CA LEU A 21 -2.77 -19.12 5.21
C LEU A 21 -3.93 -18.40 4.54
N ALA A 22 -4.91 -17.92 5.32
CA ALA A 22 -6.05 -17.16 4.80
C ALA A 22 -5.60 -15.82 4.18
N ILE A 23 -4.68 -15.10 4.83
CA ILE A 23 -4.12 -13.85 4.28
C ILE A 23 -3.30 -14.15 3.02
N ALA A 24 -2.45 -15.18 3.04
CA ALA A 24 -1.63 -15.57 1.89
C ALA A 24 -2.50 -15.95 0.68
N ALA A 25 -3.55 -16.76 0.89
CA ALA A 25 -4.49 -17.13 -0.16
C ALA A 25 -5.27 -15.92 -0.70
N GLY A 26 -5.69 -15.01 0.18
CA GLY A 26 -6.37 -13.78 -0.23
C GLY A 26 -5.49 -12.85 -1.06
N LEU A 27 -4.22 -12.67 -0.66
CA LEU A 27 -3.25 -11.87 -1.42
C LEU A 27 -2.88 -12.52 -2.76
N TYR A 28 -2.75 -13.85 -2.79
CA TYR A 28 -2.52 -14.59 -4.03
C TYR A 28 -3.67 -14.42 -5.03
N TYR A 29 -4.92 -14.59 -4.57
CA TYR A 29 -6.09 -14.36 -5.40
C TYR A 29 -6.19 -12.90 -5.89
N LEU A 30 -5.83 -11.94 -5.03
CA LEU A 30 -5.82 -10.53 -5.42
C LEU A 30 -4.74 -10.25 -6.49
N ALA A 31 -3.58 -10.88 -6.39
CA ALA A 31 -2.52 -10.75 -7.41
C ALA A 31 -2.98 -11.32 -8.76
N GLU A 32 -3.63 -12.49 -8.77
CA GLU A 32 -4.22 -13.08 -9.99
C GLU A 32 -5.28 -12.16 -10.61
N LEU A 33 -6.16 -11.56 -9.79
CA LEU A 33 -7.14 -10.57 -10.27
C LEU A 33 -6.47 -9.33 -10.87
N ILE A 34 -5.36 -8.88 -10.28
CA ILE A 34 -4.60 -7.74 -10.80
C ILE A 34 -3.96 -8.07 -12.16
N GLU A 35 -3.44 -9.29 -12.30
CA GLU A 35 -2.86 -9.81 -13.54
C GLU A 35 -3.90 -9.89 -14.66
N GLU A 36 -5.09 -10.44 -14.37
CA GLU A 36 -6.17 -10.59 -15.35
C GLU A 36 -6.81 -9.24 -15.71
N TYR A 37 -7.03 -8.37 -14.72
CA TYR A 37 -7.77 -7.10 -14.88
C TYR A 37 -6.89 -5.85 -14.71
N THR A 38 -5.68 -5.84 -15.29
CA THR A 38 -4.71 -4.73 -15.16
C THR A 38 -5.29 -3.33 -15.43
N VAL A 39 -6.18 -3.18 -16.42
CA VAL A 39 -6.82 -1.89 -16.75
C VAL A 39 -7.77 -1.43 -15.64
N VAL A 40 -8.53 -2.36 -15.07
CA VAL A 40 -9.45 -2.07 -13.95
C VAL A 40 -8.63 -1.74 -12.70
N THR A 41 -7.59 -2.53 -12.41
CA THR A 41 -6.66 -2.27 -11.31
C THR A 41 -6.07 -0.87 -11.39
N ARG A 42 -5.55 -0.49 -12.57
CA ARG A 42 -5.02 0.85 -12.80
C ARG A 42 -6.04 1.94 -12.48
N ARG A 43 -7.30 1.73 -12.87
CA ARG A 43 -8.39 2.68 -12.59
C ARG A 43 -8.74 2.73 -11.10
N ILE A 44 -8.75 1.59 -10.42
CA ILE A 44 -8.98 1.49 -8.97
C ILE A 44 -7.88 2.23 -8.21
N ILE A 45 -6.60 1.98 -8.52
CA ILE A 45 -5.47 2.67 -7.89
C ILE A 45 -5.55 4.18 -8.14
N LYS A 46 -5.93 4.61 -9.35
CA LYS A 46 -6.20 6.03 -9.64
C LYS A 46 -7.22 6.61 -8.66
N TYR A 47 -8.35 5.92 -8.46
CA TYR A 47 -9.39 6.38 -7.53
C TYR A 47 -8.92 6.35 -6.07
N MET A 48 -8.10 5.38 -5.66
CA MET A 48 -7.48 5.35 -4.33
C MET A 48 -6.58 6.58 -4.09
N ILE A 49 -5.80 6.99 -5.10
CA ILE A 49 -4.97 8.20 -5.03
C ILE A 49 -5.85 9.45 -4.87
N TRP A 50 -6.90 9.61 -5.70
CA TRP A 50 -7.82 10.74 -5.60
C TRP A 50 -8.54 10.78 -4.25
N PHE A 51 -8.98 9.63 -3.76
CA PHE A 51 -9.62 9.50 -2.45
C PHE A 51 -8.66 9.90 -1.33
N SER A 52 -7.45 9.34 -1.30
CA SER A 52 -6.42 9.66 -0.30
C SER A 52 -6.07 11.16 -0.31
N SER A 53 -5.91 11.76 -1.49
CA SER A 53 -5.68 13.20 -1.62
C SER A 53 -6.86 14.03 -1.10
N ALA A 54 -8.10 13.60 -1.34
CA ALA A 54 -9.28 14.28 -0.81
C ALA A 54 -9.36 14.19 0.73
N VAL A 55 -9.03 13.03 1.31
CA VAL A 55 -8.94 12.85 2.77
C VAL A 55 -7.87 13.75 3.36
N LEU A 56 -6.66 13.80 2.78
CA LEU A 56 -5.58 14.68 3.23
C LEU A 56 -5.97 16.17 3.21
N VAL A 57 -6.64 16.62 2.13
CA VAL A 57 -7.16 17.99 2.06
C VAL A 57 -8.26 18.23 3.10
N GLY A 58 -9.14 17.24 3.34
CA GLY A 58 -10.15 17.30 4.38
C GLY A 58 -9.53 17.46 5.78
N LEU A 59 -8.51 16.66 6.11
CA LEU A 59 -7.78 16.75 7.37
C LEU A 59 -7.12 18.12 7.56
N TYR A 60 -6.62 18.73 6.49
CA TYR A 60 -6.07 20.08 6.56
C TYR A 60 -7.14 21.16 6.81
N LEU A 61 -8.30 21.05 6.15
CA LEU A 61 -9.37 22.05 6.22
C LEU A 61 -10.19 21.98 7.51
N PHE A 62 -10.50 20.76 8.00
CA PHE A 62 -11.37 20.55 9.15
C PHE A 62 -10.59 20.38 10.46
N GLU A 63 -9.47 19.64 10.42
CA GLU A 63 -8.71 19.26 11.63
C GLU A 63 -7.39 20.04 11.78
N HIS A 64 -7.11 21.00 10.88
CA HIS A 64 -5.92 21.85 10.92
C HIS A 64 -4.58 21.10 11.05
N PHE A 65 -4.49 19.92 10.43
CA PHE A 65 -3.27 19.11 10.45
C PHE A 65 -2.04 19.90 9.94
N PRO A 66 -0.82 19.59 10.43
CA PRO A 66 0.39 20.31 10.03
C PRO A 66 0.56 20.34 8.51
N GLY A 67 0.60 21.54 7.94
CA GLY A 67 0.68 21.73 6.49
C GLY A 67 1.90 21.07 5.84
N PHE A 68 3.00 20.89 6.58
CA PHE A 68 4.15 20.14 6.12
C PHE A 68 3.84 18.64 5.94
N MET A 69 3.18 18.01 6.92
CA MET A 69 2.79 16.60 6.86
C MET A 69 1.78 16.35 5.73
N VAL A 70 0.77 17.21 5.61
CA VAL A 70 -0.21 17.13 4.51
C VAL A 70 0.46 17.37 3.16
N GLY A 71 1.36 18.36 3.06
CA GLY A 71 2.08 18.68 1.84
C GLY A 71 2.96 17.53 1.35
N VAL A 72 3.69 16.89 2.26
CA VAL A 72 4.50 15.70 1.96
C VAL A 72 3.61 14.53 1.54
N GLY A 73 2.47 14.31 2.21
CA GLY A 73 1.48 13.30 1.82
C GLY A 73 0.92 13.51 0.42
N LEU A 74 0.51 14.75 0.09
CA LEU A 74 0.02 15.11 -1.24
C LEU A 74 1.09 14.97 -2.32
N PHE A 75 2.33 15.39 -2.02
CA PHE A 75 3.47 15.18 -2.92
C PHE A 75 3.72 13.69 -3.18
N THR A 76 3.59 12.86 -2.15
CA THR A 76 3.71 11.41 -2.25
C THR A 76 2.63 10.82 -3.16
N ASN A 77 1.39 11.30 -3.06
CA ASN A 77 0.30 10.94 -3.98
C ASN A 77 0.58 11.35 -5.43
N LEU A 78 1.28 12.47 -5.67
CA LEU A 78 1.73 12.85 -7.01
C LEU A 78 2.80 11.89 -7.56
N VAL A 79 3.75 11.46 -6.72
CA VAL A 79 4.76 10.47 -7.11
C VAL A 79 4.09 9.12 -7.43
N TYR A 80 3.10 8.69 -6.65
CA TYR A 80 2.29 7.51 -6.96
C TYR A 80 1.52 7.65 -8.27
N PHE A 81 1.01 8.84 -8.58
CA PHE A 81 0.37 9.08 -9.88
C PHE A 81 1.38 8.92 -11.03
N GLY A 82 2.63 9.35 -10.85
CA GLY A 82 3.73 9.09 -11.78
C GLY A 82 4.01 7.60 -11.94
N LEU A 83 4.02 6.83 -10.85
CA LEU A 83 4.20 5.37 -10.88
C LEU A 83 3.04 4.66 -11.62
N LEU A 84 1.83 5.19 -11.52
CA LEU A 84 0.65 4.70 -12.24
C LEU A 84 0.73 4.92 -13.77
N GLN A 85 1.63 5.78 -14.25
CA GLN A 85 1.84 5.96 -15.70
C GLN A 85 2.56 4.78 -16.33
N THR A 86 3.49 4.16 -15.60
CA THR A 86 4.27 2.98 -16.05
C THR A 86 3.59 1.65 -15.72
N PHE A 87 2.46 1.67 -15.02
CA PHE A 87 1.67 0.47 -14.72
C PHE A 87 1.17 -0.22 -16.01
N PRO A 88 1.25 -1.57 -16.13
CA PRO A 88 1.56 -2.55 -15.08
C PRO A 88 3.05 -2.87 -14.88
N PHE A 89 3.94 -2.42 -15.77
CA PHE A 89 5.37 -2.75 -15.74
C PHE A 89 6.17 -1.72 -14.92
N ILE A 90 6.13 -1.85 -13.59
CA ILE A 90 6.88 -0.97 -12.69
C ILE A 90 8.33 -1.43 -12.59
N VAL A 91 9.25 -0.59 -13.09
CA VAL A 91 10.69 -0.86 -12.98
C VAL A 91 11.19 -0.44 -11.60
N LEU A 92 11.72 -1.40 -10.83
CA LEU A 92 12.22 -1.18 -9.47
C LEU A 92 13.40 -0.19 -9.39
N THR A 93 14.15 -0.02 -10.49
CA THR A 93 15.26 0.95 -10.61
C THR A 93 14.80 2.34 -11.05
N SER A 94 13.50 2.53 -11.33
CA SER A 94 12.99 3.84 -11.74
C SER A 94 13.10 4.86 -10.60
N SER A 95 13.42 6.11 -10.94
CA SER A 95 13.53 7.19 -9.94
C SER A 95 12.25 7.37 -9.14
N ASN A 96 11.07 7.23 -9.77
CA ASN A 96 9.77 7.33 -9.09
C ASN A 96 9.54 6.20 -8.09
N PHE A 97 9.93 4.96 -8.40
CA PHE A 97 9.77 3.85 -7.46
C PHE A 97 10.64 4.04 -6.22
N ILE A 98 11.93 4.38 -6.41
CA ILE A 98 12.86 4.64 -5.31
C ILE A 98 12.38 5.82 -4.45
N LEU A 99 11.97 6.91 -5.10
CA LEU A 99 11.41 8.08 -4.43
C LEU A 99 10.16 7.70 -3.62
N SER A 100 9.29 6.84 -4.16
CA SER A 100 8.09 6.38 -3.47
C SER A 100 8.43 5.59 -2.20
N CYS A 101 9.45 4.72 -2.23
CA CYS A 101 9.91 3.97 -1.05
C CYS A 101 10.45 4.90 0.03
N VAL A 102 11.28 5.88 -0.36
CA VAL A 102 11.81 6.89 0.57
C VAL A 102 10.67 7.71 1.19
N LEU A 103 9.71 8.14 0.38
CA LEU A 103 8.57 8.92 0.84
C LEU A 103 7.64 8.12 1.76
N VAL A 104 7.43 6.81 1.53
CA VAL A 104 6.68 5.98 2.48
C VAL A 104 7.30 6.03 3.86
N ILE A 105 8.61 5.80 3.96
CA ILE A 105 9.33 5.82 5.24
C ILE A 105 9.27 7.21 5.87
N PHE A 106 9.49 8.25 5.07
CA PHE A 106 9.47 9.63 5.56
C PHE A 106 8.08 10.05 6.08
N ASN A 107 6.99 9.72 5.37
CA ASN A 107 5.64 10.02 5.86
C ASN A 107 5.30 9.22 7.12
N HIS A 108 5.76 7.96 7.25
CA HIS A 108 5.58 7.19 8.48
C HIS A 108 6.28 7.87 9.66
N TYR A 109 7.52 8.32 9.47
CA TYR A 109 8.26 9.04 10.49
C TYR A 109 7.52 10.31 10.93
N LEU A 110 7.05 11.14 9.99
CA LEU A 110 6.29 12.34 10.32
C LEU A 110 4.97 12.03 11.04
N ALA A 111 4.25 11.00 10.60
CA ALA A 111 3.01 10.59 11.24
C ALA A 111 3.25 10.11 12.68
N PHE A 112 4.26 9.26 12.91
CA PHE A 112 4.61 8.82 14.25
C PHE A 112 5.06 9.97 15.15
N GLN A 113 5.82 10.93 14.62
CA GLN A 113 6.21 12.10 15.38
C GLN A 113 4.98 12.91 15.81
N TYR A 114 4.08 13.22 14.87
CA TYR A 114 2.88 14.01 15.15
C TYR A 114 1.94 13.31 16.15
N PHE A 115 1.63 12.03 15.95
CA PHE A 115 0.77 11.26 16.85
C PHE A 115 1.44 10.90 18.19
N ALA A 116 2.75 11.11 18.34
CA ALA A 116 3.43 10.99 19.63
C ALA A 116 3.36 12.30 20.43
N GLU A 117 3.29 13.45 19.75
CA GLU A 117 3.16 14.77 20.37
C GLU A 117 1.70 15.08 20.74
N GLU A 118 0.75 14.77 19.85
CA GLU A 118 -0.68 14.94 20.09
C GLU A 118 -1.39 13.61 20.32
N TYR A 119 -2.20 13.55 21.38
CA TYR A 119 -2.95 12.34 21.71
C TYR A 119 -4.20 12.20 20.83
N TYR A 120 -4.24 11.11 20.07
CA TYR A 120 -5.41 10.64 19.33
C TYR A 120 -5.75 9.21 19.76
N LEU A 121 -7.02 8.82 19.61
CA LEU A 121 -7.41 7.43 19.84
C LEU A 121 -6.73 6.54 18.81
N PHE A 122 -6.43 5.30 19.21
CA PHE A 122 -5.81 4.31 18.32
C PHE A 122 -6.59 4.12 17.00
N SER A 123 -7.93 4.21 17.06
CA SER A 123 -8.79 4.16 15.88
C SER A 123 -8.55 5.31 14.89
N GLU A 124 -8.28 6.51 15.39
CA GLU A 124 -8.05 7.71 14.57
C GLU A 124 -6.68 7.65 13.90
N VAL A 125 -5.66 7.26 14.67
CA VAL A 125 -4.31 6.98 14.15
C VAL A 125 -4.41 5.91 13.06
N LEU A 126 -5.09 4.80 13.34
CA LEU A 126 -5.26 3.71 12.38
C LEU A 126 -6.02 4.16 11.13
N ALA A 127 -7.01 5.05 11.25
CA ALA A 127 -7.70 5.62 10.09
C ALA A 127 -6.76 6.44 9.20
N TYR A 128 -5.93 7.30 9.79
CA TYR A 128 -4.91 8.06 9.04
C TYR A 128 -3.95 7.12 8.32
N PHE A 129 -3.37 6.15 9.02
CA PHE A 129 -2.44 5.20 8.42
C PHE A 129 -3.09 4.38 7.30
N THR A 130 -4.32 3.91 7.51
CA THR A 130 -5.03 3.09 6.54
C THR A 130 -5.32 3.86 5.25
N PHE A 131 -5.96 5.04 5.34
CA PHE A 131 -6.44 5.75 4.15
C PHE A 131 -5.38 6.65 3.50
N CYS A 132 -4.46 7.22 4.28
CA CYS A 132 -3.48 8.19 3.77
C CYS A 132 -2.13 7.55 3.46
N LEU A 133 -1.70 6.54 4.22
CA LEU A 133 -0.35 5.98 4.12
C LEU A 133 -0.29 4.59 3.48
N TRP A 134 -1.25 3.72 3.76
CA TRP A 134 -1.14 2.28 3.46
C TRP A 134 -1.89 1.86 2.21
N LEU A 135 -3.08 2.41 1.98
CA LEU A 135 -3.97 2.02 0.88
C LEU A 135 -3.24 1.92 -0.48
N ILE A 136 -2.46 2.95 -0.83
CA ILE A 136 -1.79 3.05 -2.13
C ILE A 136 -0.54 2.17 -2.21
N PRO A 137 0.42 2.22 -1.26
CA PRO A 137 1.58 1.33 -1.26
C PRO A 137 1.23 -0.16 -1.29
N PHE A 138 0.22 -0.59 -0.52
CA PHE A 138 -0.21 -1.99 -0.55
C PHE A 138 -0.76 -2.38 -1.92
N ALA A 139 -1.57 -1.52 -2.55
CA ALA A 139 -2.09 -1.80 -3.89
C ALA A 139 -0.96 -1.95 -4.93
N PHE A 140 0.05 -1.08 -4.88
CA PHE A 140 1.23 -1.20 -5.76
C PHE A 140 2.07 -2.44 -5.43
N PHE A 141 2.27 -2.77 -4.16
CA PHE A 141 3.06 -3.93 -3.76
C PHE A 141 2.44 -5.25 -4.22
N VAL A 142 1.14 -5.44 -4.05
CA VAL A 142 0.43 -6.64 -4.57
C VAL A 142 0.46 -6.66 -6.11
N SER A 143 0.45 -5.49 -6.75
CA SER A 143 0.55 -5.42 -8.21
C SER A 143 1.92 -5.84 -8.74
N LEU A 144 3.01 -5.60 -7.99
CA LEU A 144 4.36 -6.04 -8.40
C LEU A 144 4.47 -7.56 -8.46
N SER A 145 3.87 -8.27 -7.49
CA SER A 145 3.91 -9.74 -7.48
C SER A 145 3.17 -10.37 -8.66
N ALA A 146 2.21 -9.65 -9.26
CA ALA A 146 1.48 -10.09 -10.45
C ALA A 146 2.28 -9.89 -11.76
N GLY A 147 3.10 -8.83 -11.85
CA GLY A 147 3.82 -8.48 -13.08
C GLY A 147 5.05 -9.35 -13.40
N GLU A 148 5.70 -9.93 -12.38
CA GLU A 148 6.94 -10.71 -12.53
C GLU A 148 6.74 -12.09 -13.20
N ASN A 149 5.49 -12.54 -13.39
CA ASN A 149 5.16 -13.84 -13.98
C ASN A 149 4.84 -13.80 -15.49
N VAL A 150 4.85 -12.61 -16.11
CA VAL A 150 4.59 -12.46 -17.54
C VAL A 150 5.88 -12.74 -18.32
N LEU A 151 5.83 -13.73 -19.23
CA LEU A 151 6.96 -14.06 -20.12
C LEU A 151 7.43 -12.80 -20.88
N PRO A 152 8.75 -12.57 -21.01
CA PRO A 152 9.25 -11.49 -21.84
C PRO A 152 8.79 -11.72 -23.29
N SER A 153 7.87 -10.90 -23.78
CA SER A 153 7.55 -10.88 -25.20
C SER A 153 8.74 -10.29 -25.93
N THR A 154 9.45 -11.14 -26.67
CA THR A 154 10.52 -10.70 -27.53
C THR A 154 9.94 -9.67 -28.50
N VAL A 155 10.36 -8.41 -28.37
CA VAL A 155 10.27 -7.47 -29.48
C VAL A 155 11.17 -8.05 -30.56
N GLN A 156 10.58 -8.79 -31.50
CA GLN A 156 11.27 -9.18 -32.71
C GLN A 156 11.71 -7.86 -33.37
N PRO A 157 13.02 -7.61 -33.55
CA PRO A 157 13.45 -6.51 -34.39
C PRO A 157 12.85 -6.82 -35.76
N GLY A 158 12.05 -5.89 -36.28
CA GLY A 158 11.44 -6.01 -37.60
C GLY A 158 12.51 -6.45 -38.60
N GLY A 159 12.19 -7.48 -39.37
CA GLY A 159 13.06 -7.96 -40.43
C GLY A 159 13.37 -6.84 -41.42
N GLU A 160 14.65 -6.69 -41.69
CA GLU A 160 15.17 -6.27 -42.99
C GLU A 160 15.84 -7.49 -43.63
#